data_AF-B7BCL7-F1
#
_entry.id   AF-B7BCL7-F1
#
_cell.length_a   1.000
_cell.length_b   1.000
_cell.length_c   1.000
_cell.angle_alpha   90.00
_cell.angle_beta   90.00
_cell.angle_gamma   90.00
#
_symmetry.space_group_name_H-M   'P 1'
#
loop_
_entity.id
_entity.type
_entity.pdbx_description
1 polymer ?
#
loop_
_entity_poly.entity_id
_entity_poly.type
_entity_poly.pdbx_seq_one_letter_code
_entity_poly.pdbx_strand_id
1 'polypeptide(L)'
;LAHPGSADDLVLRDGDVLYIPQQQSTVKVSGSVTYPNSVTYTKGMDIRDCLSQAGGYNDIARKYPIVIYMNGKVATTQRKMIFFKRYPKVEPGCEIVVPAKTQRDRRASLAEIMSVGSSVTSMAAMITSMVNLLK
;
A
#
# COMPACT_ATOMS: atom_id res chain seq x y z
N LEU A 1 24.17 -24.90 5.14
CA LEU A 1 22.74 -24.94 5.53
C LEU A 1 22.63 -24.46 6.96
N ALA A 2 21.78 -23.47 7.24
CA ALA A 2 21.67 -22.89 8.58
C ALA A 2 20.94 -23.81 9.58
N HIS A 3 19.97 -24.61 9.11
CA HIS A 3 19.18 -25.55 9.91
C HIS A 3 18.75 -26.79 9.10
N PRO A 4 19.60 -27.82 8.95
CA PRO A 4 19.22 -29.06 8.25
C PRO A 4 18.17 -29.87 9.05
N GLY A 5 17.18 -30.45 8.37
CA GLY A 5 16.10 -31.25 8.95
C GLY A 5 14.92 -30.45 9.49
N SER A 6 14.83 -29.16 9.12
CA SER A 6 13.77 -28.27 9.59
C SER A 6 12.45 -28.47 8.85
N ALA A 7 11.37 -27.87 9.36
CA ALA A 7 10.08 -27.84 8.64
C ALA A 7 10.15 -27.05 7.31
N ASP A 8 11.21 -26.28 7.08
CA ASP A 8 11.45 -25.55 5.83
C ASP A 8 12.15 -26.43 4.78
N ASP A 9 12.58 -27.65 5.13
CA ASP A 9 13.24 -28.59 4.22
C ASP A 9 12.18 -29.30 3.34
N LEU A 10 12.20 -28.98 2.05
CA LEU A 10 11.31 -29.60 1.07
C LEU A 10 11.86 -30.98 0.65
N VAL A 11 11.05 -32.03 0.85
CA VAL A 11 11.33 -33.37 0.32
C VAL A 11 10.87 -33.44 -1.14
N LEU A 12 11.83 -33.60 -2.05
CA LEU A 12 11.56 -33.75 -3.48
C LEU A 12 11.13 -35.19 -3.81
N ARG A 13 10.22 -35.33 -4.77
CA ARG A 13 9.74 -36.60 -5.32
C ARG A 13 10.22 -36.77 -6.76
N ASP A 14 10.15 -38.01 -7.24
CA ASP A 14 10.45 -38.29 -8.65
C ASP A 14 9.52 -37.48 -9.57
N GLY A 15 10.12 -36.83 -10.57
CA GLY A 15 9.42 -35.90 -11.47
C GLY A 15 9.34 -34.44 -11.01
N ASP A 16 9.79 -34.10 -9.80
CA ASP A 16 9.84 -32.69 -9.37
C ASP A 16 10.90 -31.90 -10.16
N VAL A 17 10.58 -30.65 -10.49
CA VAL A 17 11.47 -29.73 -11.23
C VAL A 17 11.81 -28.54 -10.36
N LEU A 18 13.11 -28.36 -10.07
CA LEU A 18 13.62 -27.18 -9.38
C LEU A 18 14.02 -26.12 -10.41
N TYR A 19 13.32 -24.99 -10.39
CA TYR A 19 13.65 -23.83 -11.21
C TYR A 19 14.33 -22.75 -10.38
N ILE A 20 15.56 -22.37 -10.75
CA ILE A 20 16.32 -21.30 -10.11
C ILE A 20 16.32 -20.08 -11.04
N PRO A 21 15.54 -19.03 -10.74
CA PRO A 21 15.53 -17.83 -11.57
C PRO A 21 16.84 -17.05 -11.42
N GLN A 22 17.17 -16.26 -12.44
CA GLN A 22 18.25 -15.28 -12.33
C GLN A 22 17.88 -14.21 -11.31
N GLN A 23 18.89 -13.73 -10.58
CA GLN A 23 18.70 -12.65 -9.62
C GLN A 23 18.30 -11.36 -10.37
N GLN A 24 17.10 -10.87 -10.08
CA GLN A 24 16.61 -9.63 -10.66
C GLN A 24 17.14 -8.44 -9.86
N SER A 25 17.81 -7.51 -10.54
CA SER A 25 18.29 -6.25 -9.95
C SER A 25 17.27 -5.12 -10.06
N THR A 26 15.99 -5.46 -10.28
CA THR A 26 14.89 -4.50 -10.46
C THR A 26 13.76 -4.80 -9.48
N VAL A 27 12.91 -3.81 -9.27
CA VAL A 27 11.64 -3.91 -8.54
C VAL A 27 10.54 -3.56 -9.51
N LYS A 28 9.54 -4.41 -9.62
CA LYS A 28 8.38 -4.16 -10.49
C LYS A 28 7.38 -3.30 -9.72
N VAL A 29 6.87 -2.22 -10.34
CA VAL A 29 5.83 -1.37 -9.77
C VAL A 29 4.59 -1.48 -10.66
N SER A 30 3.47 -1.88 -10.06
CA SER A 30 2.23 -2.18 -10.80
C SER A 30 0.97 -1.71 -10.07
N GLY A 31 -0.16 -1.79 -10.77
CA GLY A 31 -1.47 -1.37 -10.27
C GLY A 31 -1.77 0.10 -10.50
N SER A 32 -2.42 0.75 -9.53
CA SER A 32 -2.89 2.15 -9.61
C SER A 32 -1.77 3.18 -9.39
N VAL A 33 -0.73 3.12 -10.20
CA VAL A 33 0.33 4.12 -10.32
C VAL A 33 0.19 4.90 -11.62
N THR A 34 0.89 6.02 -11.75
CA THR A 34 0.86 6.84 -12.97
C THR A 34 1.43 6.08 -14.17
N TYR A 35 2.57 5.43 -14.00
CA TYR A 35 3.22 4.64 -15.04
C TYR A 35 3.78 3.33 -14.48
N PRO A 36 3.09 2.19 -14.70
CA PRO A 36 3.60 0.88 -14.30
C PRO A 36 4.91 0.55 -15.02
N ASN A 37 5.98 0.31 -14.27
CA ASN A 37 7.31 0.04 -14.81
C ASN A 37 8.15 -0.85 -13.89
N SER A 38 9.31 -1.26 -14.37
CA SER A 38 10.35 -1.89 -13.55
C SER A 38 11.45 -0.87 -13.28
N VAL A 39 11.77 -0.67 -12.00
CA VAL A 39 12.77 0.29 -11.54
C VAL A 39 14.03 -0.45 -11.11
N THR A 40 15.22 0.09 -11.39
CA THR A 40 16.47 -0.50 -10.92
C THR A 40 16.56 -0.37 -9.41
N TYR A 41 16.78 -1.49 -8.72
CA TYR A 41 16.92 -1.50 -7.27
C TYR A 41 18.29 -0.98 -6.87
N THR A 42 18.31 -0.06 -5.90
CA THR A 42 19.53 0.34 -5.20
C THR A 42 19.42 0.00 -3.72
N LYS A 43 20.56 -0.28 -3.08
CA LYS A 43 20.58 -0.71 -1.68
C LYS A 43 20.01 0.40 -0.79
N GLY A 44 18.99 0.07 -0.01
CA GLY A 44 18.33 1.00 0.90
C GLY A 44 17.14 1.75 0.31
N MET A 45 16.81 1.50 -0.97
CA MET A 45 15.62 2.05 -1.62
C MET A 45 14.35 1.66 -0.85
N ASP A 46 13.46 2.62 -0.64
CA ASP A 46 12.17 2.40 0.00
C ASP A 46 11.01 2.37 -1.02
N ILE A 47 9.80 2.10 -0.54
CA ILE A 47 8.62 2.06 -1.41
C ILE A 47 8.33 3.42 -2.06
N ARG A 48 8.65 4.54 -1.38
CA ARG A 48 8.39 5.88 -1.90
C ARG A 48 9.32 6.18 -3.07
N ASP A 49 10.57 5.74 -3.01
CA ASP A 49 11.55 5.86 -4.09
C ASP A 49 11.12 5.07 -5.34
N CYS A 50 10.55 3.88 -5.16
CA CYS A 50 10.02 3.11 -6.29
C CYS A 50 8.78 3.79 -6.88
N LEU A 51 7.87 4.28 -6.02
CA LEU A 51 6.66 4.95 -6.47
C LEU A 51 6.94 6.29 -7.15
N SER A 52 7.95 7.05 -6.72
CA SER A 52 8.32 8.30 -7.37
C SER A 52 8.82 8.07 -8.79
N GLN A 53 9.59 7.00 -9.01
CA GLN A 53 10.03 6.56 -10.34
C GLN A 53 8.89 6.02 -11.23
N ALA A 54 7.77 5.63 -10.64
CA ALA A 54 6.53 5.28 -11.34
C ALA A 54 5.60 6.49 -11.56
N GLY A 55 6.07 7.72 -11.27
CA GLY A 55 5.27 8.94 -11.39
C GLY A 55 4.24 9.14 -10.28
N GLY A 56 4.35 8.39 -9.18
CA GLY A 56 3.47 8.46 -8.03
C GLY A 56 2.19 7.62 -8.15
N TYR A 57 1.25 7.91 -7.27
CA TYR A 57 -0.05 7.26 -7.22
C TYR A 57 -1.03 7.88 -8.23
N ASN A 58 -1.87 7.04 -8.83
CA ASN A 58 -3.02 7.51 -9.60
C ASN A 58 -4.17 7.98 -8.65
N ASP A 59 -5.14 8.74 -9.15
CA ASP A 59 -6.27 9.32 -8.39
C ASP A 59 -7.20 8.28 -7.76
N ILE A 60 -7.28 7.11 -8.38
CA ILE A 60 -8.04 5.98 -7.88
C ILE A 60 -7.21 5.11 -6.93
N ALA A 61 -5.96 5.42 -6.63
CA ALA A 61 -5.11 4.54 -5.84
C ALA A 61 -5.48 4.50 -4.35
N ARG A 62 -5.45 3.30 -3.77
CA ARG A 62 -5.34 3.13 -2.32
C ARG A 62 -3.87 3.34 -1.94
N LYS A 63 -3.61 4.32 -1.07
CA LYS A 63 -2.26 4.65 -0.53
C LYS A 63 -1.80 3.62 0.52
N TYR A 64 -1.87 2.35 0.14
CA TYR A 64 -1.58 1.17 0.94
C TYR A 64 -0.94 0.12 0.01
N PRO A 65 0.32 0.35 -0.41
CA PRO A 65 1.02 -0.55 -1.30
C PRO A 65 1.30 -1.90 -0.62
N ILE A 66 1.34 -2.94 -1.44
CA ILE A 66 1.60 -4.32 -1.06
C ILE A 66 2.88 -4.75 -1.76
N VAL A 67 3.77 -5.44 -1.04
CA VAL A 67 5.01 -5.99 -1.59
C VAL A 67 4.88 -7.50 -1.69
N ILE A 68 5.11 -8.04 -2.89
CA ILE A 68 5.17 -9.46 -3.17
C ILE A 68 6.64 -9.81 -3.40
N TYR A 69 7.20 -10.67 -2.56
CA TYR A 69 8.59 -11.10 -2.64
C TYR A 69 8.74 -12.30 -3.58
N MET A 70 9.97 -12.52 -4.07
CA MET A 70 10.28 -13.63 -4.99
C MET A 70 9.99 -15.02 -4.41
N ASN A 71 10.03 -15.18 -3.09
CA ASN A 71 9.64 -16.41 -2.40
C ASN A 71 8.12 -16.55 -2.19
N GLY A 72 7.30 -15.69 -2.80
CA GLY A 72 5.85 -15.69 -2.68
C GLY A 72 5.30 -15.05 -1.40
N LYS A 73 6.17 -14.63 -0.46
CA LYS A 73 5.71 -13.92 0.75
C LYS A 73 5.08 -12.58 0.36
N VAL A 74 3.99 -12.24 1.03
CA VAL A 74 3.30 -10.96 0.84
C VAL A 74 3.43 -10.12 2.11
N ALA A 75 3.86 -8.87 1.97
CA ALA A 75 3.89 -7.91 3.06
C ALA A 75 3.04 -6.68 2.73
N THR A 76 2.23 -6.27 3.70
CA THR A 76 1.30 -5.14 3.57
C THR A 76 1.74 -3.96 4.43
N THR A 77 1.44 -2.74 3.99
CA THR A 77 1.78 -1.49 4.69
C THR A 77 1.03 -1.30 6.02
N GLN A 78 1.59 -1.68 7.16
CA GLN A 78 0.86 -1.61 8.43
C GLN A 78 0.63 -0.17 8.92
N ARG A 79 -0.59 0.17 9.36
CA ARG A 79 -0.88 1.42 10.08
C ARG A 79 -0.52 1.24 11.55
N LYS A 80 0.46 2.00 12.06
CA LYS A 80 0.84 1.98 13.49
C LYS A 80 0.10 3.03 14.31
N MET A 81 -0.20 4.17 13.72
CA MET A 81 -0.89 5.29 14.39
C MET A 81 -1.77 6.04 13.37
N ILE A 82 -2.56 7.01 13.82
CA ILE A 82 -3.45 7.81 12.96
C ILE A 82 -2.68 8.38 11.74
N PHE A 83 -1.43 8.83 11.94
CA PHE A 83 -0.59 9.42 10.89
C PHE A 83 0.68 8.62 10.53
N PHE A 84 1.02 7.56 11.26
CA PHE A 84 2.24 6.78 11.02
C PHE A 84 1.94 5.45 10.33
N LYS A 85 2.51 5.27 9.14
CA LYS A 85 2.51 4.02 8.37
C LYS A 85 3.89 3.38 8.40
N ARG A 86 3.93 2.07 8.55
CA ARG A 86 5.14 1.25 8.38
C ARG A 86 5.07 0.56 7.03
N TYR A 87 5.94 0.98 6.13
CA TYR A 87 6.07 0.38 4.82
C TYR A 87 6.91 -0.91 4.91
N PRO A 88 6.56 -1.98 4.16
CA PRO A 88 7.42 -3.14 4.02
C PRO A 88 8.76 -2.78 3.40
N LYS A 89 9.77 -3.62 3.65
CA LYS A 89 11.09 -3.46 3.05
C LYS A 89 11.03 -3.85 1.57
N VAL A 90 11.69 -3.08 0.72
CA VAL A 90 11.87 -3.40 -0.71
C VAL A 90 13.09 -4.30 -0.87
N GLU A 91 12.98 -5.32 -1.71
CA GLU A 91 14.03 -6.28 -2.00
C GLU A 91 14.16 -6.47 -3.52
N PRO A 92 15.37 -6.77 -4.04
CA PRO A 92 15.55 -7.05 -5.46
C PRO A 92 14.59 -8.16 -5.95
N GLY A 93 13.97 -7.95 -7.10
CA GLY A 93 13.00 -8.87 -7.71
C GLY A 93 11.60 -8.80 -7.12
N CYS A 94 11.34 -8.01 -6.09
CA CYS A 94 9.98 -7.89 -5.55
C CYS A 94 9.06 -7.09 -6.49
N GLU A 95 7.76 -7.29 -6.33
CA GLU A 95 6.71 -6.52 -6.98
C GLU A 95 5.96 -5.66 -5.96
N ILE A 96 5.91 -4.36 -6.20
CA ILE A 96 5.09 -3.39 -5.46
C ILE A 96 3.79 -3.21 -6.22
N VAL A 97 2.70 -3.69 -5.62
CA VAL A 97 1.35 -3.57 -6.17
C VAL A 97 0.60 -2.47 -5.43
N VAL A 98 0.06 -1.51 -6.19
CA VAL A 98 -0.81 -0.46 -5.68
C VAL A 98 -2.27 -0.80 -5.99
N PRO A 99 -3.11 -1.10 -4.99
CA PRO A 99 -4.52 -1.40 -5.24
C PRO A 99 -5.33 -0.17 -5.66
N ALA A 100 -6.40 -0.38 -6.43
CA ALA A 100 -7.40 0.65 -6.71
C ALA A 100 -8.41 0.80 -5.54
N LYS A 101 -8.97 1.99 -5.38
CA LYS A 101 -10.16 2.26 -4.57
C LYS A 101 -11.37 1.71 -5.31
N THR A 102 -12.32 1.13 -4.59
CA THR A 102 -13.59 0.71 -5.18
C THR A 102 -14.50 1.93 -5.37
N GLN A 103 -15.44 1.87 -6.31
CA GLN A 103 -16.46 2.92 -6.51
C GLN A 103 -17.29 3.16 -5.23
N ARG A 104 -17.51 2.10 -4.44
CA ARG A 104 -18.22 2.17 -3.16
C ARG A 104 -17.47 3.03 -2.14
N ASP A 105 -16.14 2.91 -2.08
CA ASP A 105 -15.32 3.71 -1.16
C ASP A 105 -15.45 5.22 -1.43
N ARG A 106 -15.50 5.63 -2.70
CA ARG A 106 -15.65 7.04 -3.09
C ARG A 106 -17.00 7.62 -2.66
N ARG A 107 -18.10 6.89 -2.91
CA ARG A 107 -19.44 7.33 -2.51
C ARG A 107 -19.62 7.41 -1.00
N ALA A 108 -19.09 6.43 -0.28
CA ALA A 108 -19.11 6.43 1.18
C ALA A 108 -18.39 7.65 1.76
N SER A 109 -17.19 7.98 1.24
CA SER A 109 -16.43 9.14 1.72
C SER A 109 -17.13 10.47 1.51
N LEU A 110 -17.83 10.67 0.39
CA LEU A 110 -18.58 11.91 0.13
C LEU A 110 -19.79 12.04 1.05
N ALA A 111 -20.56 10.96 1.24
CA ALA A 111 -21.70 10.95 2.13
C ALA A 111 -21.29 11.23 3.59
N GLU A 112 -20.18 10.64 4.05
CA GLU A 112 -19.63 10.85 5.39
C GLU A 112 -19.24 12.31 5.62
N ILE A 113 -18.53 12.93 4.66
CA ILE A 113 -18.18 14.36 4.72
C ILE A 113 -19.43 15.24 4.79
N MET A 114 -20.45 14.96 3.98
CA MET A 114 -21.71 15.73 3.99
C MET A 114 -22.45 15.60 5.33
N SER A 115 -22.49 14.40 5.92
CA SER A 115 -23.13 14.17 7.21
C SER A 115 -22.43 14.85 8.38
N VAL A 116 -21.09 14.80 8.42
CA VAL A 116 -20.31 15.43 9.49
C VAL A 116 -20.32 16.94 9.33
N GLY A 117 -20.14 17.44 8.09
CA GLY A 117 -20.16 18.87 7.79
C GLY A 117 -21.48 19.52 8.18
N SER A 118 -22.61 18.94 7.76
CA SER A 118 -23.95 19.46 8.14
C SER A 118 -24.18 19.48 9.64
N SER A 119 -23.70 18.46 10.37
CA SER A 119 -23.80 18.41 11.83
C SER A 119 -22.98 19.53 12.49
N VAL A 120 -21.72 19.71 12.09
CA VAL A 120 -20.85 20.78 12.63
C VAL A 120 -21.39 22.17 12.31
N THR A 121 -21.86 22.39 11.07
CA THR A 121 -22.48 23.66 10.67
C THR A 121 -23.74 23.97 11.48
N SER A 122 -24.58 22.96 11.75
CA SER A 122 -25.79 23.12 12.55
C SER A 122 -25.47 23.50 14.00
N MET A 123 -24.46 22.86 14.60
CA MET A 123 -23.98 23.21 15.93
C MET A 123 -23.46 24.66 15.99
N ALA A 124 -22.65 25.07 15.01
CA ALA A 124 -22.13 26.44 14.93
C ALA A 124 -23.26 27.47 14.75
N ALA A 125 -24.24 27.18 13.89
CA ALA A 125 -25.40 28.04 13.66
C ALA A 125 -26.28 28.21 14.92
N MET A 126 -26.45 27.14 15.71
CA MET A 126 -27.14 27.24 16.98
C MET A 126 -26.40 28.15 17.96
N ILE A 127 -25.08 28.01 18.08
CA ILE A 127 -24.26 28.87 18.96
C ILE A 127 -24.32 30.33 18.50
N THR A 128 -24.16 30.62 17.22
CA THR A 128 -24.23 32.00 16.71
C THR A 128 -25.61 32.61 16.89
N SER A 129 -26.68 31.83 16.73
CA SER A 129 -28.05 32.28 17.02
C SER A 129 -28.24 32.60 18.50
N MET A 130 -27.68 31.79 19.41
CA MET A 130 -27.75 32.06 20.86
C MET A 130 -27.02 33.35 21.23
N VAL A 131 -25.85 33.60 20.65
CA VAL A 131 -25.09 34.83 20.89
C VAL A 131 -25.84 36.06 20.38
N ASN A 132 -26.53 35.97 19.24
CA ASN A 132 -27.35 37.06 18.72
C ASN A 132 -28.59 37.36 19.56
N LEU A 133 -29.14 36.38 20.29
CA LEU A 133 -30.30 36.56 21.19
C LEU A 133 -29.91 37.20 22.54
N LEU A 134 -28.64 37.13 22.93
CA LEU A 134 -28.11 37.72 24.17
C LEU A 134 -27.58 39.16 23.99
N LYS A 135 -27.65 39.70 22.77
CA LYS A 135 -27.35 41.10 22.44
C LYS A 135 -28.65 41.89 22.32
#